data_AF-A0A2V2S2Z9-F1
#
_entry.id   AF-A0A2V2S2Z9-F1
#
_cell.length_a   1.000
_cell.length_b   1.000
_cell.length_c   1.000
_cell.angle_alpha   90.00
_cell.angle_beta   90.00
_cell.angle_gamma   90.00
#
_symmetry.space_group_name_H-M   'P 1'
#
loop_
_entity.id
_entity.type
_entity.pdbx_description
1 polymer ?
#
loop_
_entity_poly.entity_id
_entity_poly.type
_entity_poly.pdbx_seq_one_letter_code
_entity_poly.pdbx_strand_id
1 'polypeptide(L)' 'MKTVRKRAKPHRNGRLHSREELLAALDQALEKGRKQSREEAFQSLLRAGILTAKGKLAPRYGGSG' A
#
# COMPACT_ATOMS: atom_id res chain seq x y z
N MET A 1 -3.56 -1.21 -47.38
CA MET A 1 -4.22 -0.96 -46.07
C MET A 1 -3.42 -1.67 -44.98
N LYS A 2 -2.90 -0.96 -43.98
CA LYS A 2 -2.11 -1.56 -42.88
C LYS A 2 -2.96 -1.58 -41.61
N THR A 3 -3.35 -2.77 -41.13
CA THR A 3 -4.11 -2.91 -39.88
C THR A 3 -3.15 -2.96 -38.69
N VAL A 4 -3.06 -1.84 -37.97
CA VAL A 4 -2.30 -1.78 -36.71
C VAL A 4 -3.15 -2.44 -35.62
N ARG A 5 -2.81 -3.69 -35.26
CA ARG A 5 -3.42 -4.38 -34.10
C ARG A 5 -2.92 -3.72 -32.82
N LYS A 6 -3.74 -2.83 -32.21
CA LYS A 6 -3.50 -2.33 -30.86
C LYS A 6 -3.66 -3.49 -29.87
N ARG A 7 -2.55 -3.99 -29.33
CA ARG A 7 -2.54 -5.00 -28.26
C ARG A 7 -2.99 -4.31 -26.97
N ALA A 8 -4.28 -4.35 -26.68
CA ALA A 8 -4.82 -3.88 -25.40
C ALA A 8 -4.21 -4.75 -24.29
N LYS A 9 -3.28 -4.18 -23.51
CA LYS A 9 -2.82 -4.81 -22.27
C LYS A 9 -4.03 -4.83 -21.34
N PRO A 10 -4.44 -5.98 -20.78
CA PRO A 10 -5.53 -6.00 -19.82
C PRO A 10 -5.11 -5.14 -18.63
N HIS A 11 -5.82 -4.03 -18.42
CA HIS A 11 -5.66 -3.22 -17.22
C HIS A 11 -5.96 -4.12 -16.02
N ARG A 12 -4.96 -4.36 -15.17
CA ARG A 12 -5.12 -5.11 -13.91
C ARG A 12 -5.96 -4.35 -12.87
N ASN A 13 -6.29 -3.08 -13.12
CA ASN A 13 -6.95 -2.16 -12.19
C ASN A 13 -8.48 -2.39 -12.06
N GLY A 14 -8.93 -3.66 -12.08
CA GLY A 14 -10.34 -4.00 -11.99
C GLY A 14 -10.65 -5.43 -11.54
N ARG A 15 -9.63 -6.25 -11.25
CA ARG A 15 -9.86 -7.57 -10.67
C ARG A 15 -10.14 -7.40 -9.18
N LEU A 16 -11.36 -7.65 -8.77
CA LEU A 16 -11.69 -7.85 -7.36
C LEU A 16 -10.89 -9.04 -6.85
N HIS A 17 -10.13 -8.81 -5.79
CA HIS A 17 -9.39 -9.88 -5.13
C HIS A 17 -10.37 -10.81 -4.42
N SER A 18 -10.09 -12.11 -4.49
CA SER A 18 -10.80 -13.05 -3.63
C SER A 18 -10.40 -12.84 -2.17
N ARG A 19 -11.24 -13.33 -1.25
CA ARG A 19 -10.93 -13.31 0.19
C ARG A 19 -9.58 -13.98 0.49
N GLU A 20 -9.29 -15.11 -0.16
CA GLU A 20 -8.03 -15.85 0.00
C GLU A 20 -6.82 -15.05 -0.47
N GLU A 21 -6.94 -14.37 -1.62
CA GLU A 21 -5.88 -13.49 -2.14
C GLU A 21 -5.59 -12.32 -1.19
N LEU A 22 -6.64 -11.72 -0.60
CA LEU A 22 -6.49 -10.63 0.37
C LEU A 22 -5.83 -11.12 1.67
N LEU A 23 -6.19 -12.30 2.16
CA LEU A 23 -5.57 -12.89 3.35
C LEU A 23 -4.10 -13.23 3.10
N ALA A 24 -3.77 -13.83 1.96
CA ALA A 24 -2.38 -14.10 1.59
C ALA A 24 -1.55 -12.81 1.47
N ALA A 25 -2.13 -11.74 0.91
CA ALA A 25 -1.48 -10.43 0.83
C ALA A 25 -1.26 -9.82 2.22
N LEU A 26 -2.23 -9.97 3.13
CA LEU A 26 -2.11 -9.52 4.52
C LEU A 26 -0.98 -10.26 5.24
N ASP A 27 -0.92 -11.59 5.13
CA ASP A 27 0.13 -12.40 5.76
C ASP A 27 1.53 -11.99 5.26
N GLN A 28 1.67 -11.78 3.95
CA GLN A 28 2.92 -11.28 3.36
C GLN A 28 3.29 -9.88 3.87
N ALA A 29 2.31 -8.99 4.05
CA ALA A 29 2.55 -7.66 4.59
C ALA A 29 3.01 -7.72 6.05
N LEU A 30 2.39 -8.57 6.87
CA LEU A 30 2.77 -8.79 8.27
C LEU A 30 4.20 -9.35 8.38
N GLU A 31 4.55 -10.34 7.57
CA GLU A 31 5.90 -10.90 7.54
C GLU A 31 6.97 -9.88 7.14
N LYS A 32 6.67 -9.01 6.17
CA LYS A 32 7.57 -7.90 5.81
C LYS A 32 7.71 -6.91 6.96
N GLY A 33 6.61 -6.54 7.60
CA GLY A 33 6.61 -5.64 8.76
C GLY A 33 7.43 -6.18 9.93
N ARG A 34 7.39 -7.49 10.19
CA ARG A 34 8.18 -8.14 11.26
C ARG A 34 9.70 -8.00 11.07
N LYS A 35 10.17 -7.91 9.82
CA LYS A 35 11.59 -7.78 9.48
C LYS A 35 12.08 -6.34 9.52
N GLN A 36 11.17 -5.37 9.63
CA GLN A 36 11.50 -3.96 9.59
C GLN A 36 11.85 -3.46 11.00
N SER A 37 12.88 -2.64 11.12
CA SER A 37 13.19 -2.00 12.40
C SER A 37 12.11 -0.96 12.77
N ARG A 38 11.98 -0.65 14.07
CA ARG A 38 11.01 0.35 14.54
C ARG A 38 11.25 1.73 13.92
N GLU A 39 12.50 2.11 13.72
CA GLU A 39 12.88 3.40 13.14
C GLU A 39 12.49 3.47 11.65
N GLU A 40 12.78 2.42 10.88
CA GLU A 40 12.38 2.34 9.47
C GLU A 40 10.86 2.34 9.32
N ALA A 41 10.14 1.65 10.20
CA ALA A 41 8.68 1.65 10.22
C ALA A 41 8.14 3.06 10.50
N PHE A 42 8.72 3.76 11.47
CA PHE A 42 8.37 5.13 11.81
C PHE A 42 8.60 6.09 10.62
N GLN A 43 9.77 6.03 9.97
CA GLN A 43 10.09 6.84 8.80
C GLN A 43 9.15 6.56 7.61
N SER A 44 8.79 5.30 7.39
CA SER A 44 7.80 4.93 6.37
C SER A 44 6.42 5.53 6.65
N LEU A 45 5.97 5.52 7.92
CA LEU A 45 4.71 6.13 8.33
C LEU A 45 4.72 7.66 8.22
N LEU A 46 5.86 8.31 8.50
CA LEU A 46 6.06 9.74 8.26
C LEU A 46 5.98 10.08 6.77
N ARG A 47 6.71 9.35 5.92
CA ARG A 47 6.71 9.55 4.46
C ARG A 47 5.34 9.32 3.84
N ALA A 48 4.57 8.37 4.35
CA ALA A 48 3.18 8.13 3.95
C ALA A 48 2.21 9.24 4.42
N GLY A 49 2.66 10.15 5.28
CA GLY A 49 1.82 11.18 5.88
C GLY A 49 0.77 10.62 6.85
N ILE A 50 1.02 9.43 7.40
CA ILE A 50 0.18 8.79 8.40
C ILE A 50 0.48 9.34 9.79
N LEU A 51 1.76 9.50 10.10
CA LEU A 51 2.23 10.13 11.31
C LEU A 51 2.80 11.52 11.03
N THR A 52 2.75 12.36 12.05
CA THR A 52 3.48 13.62 12.17
C THR A 52 4.87 13.36 12.74
N ALA A 53 5.82 14.28 12.54
CA ALA A 53 7.18 14.17 13.10
C ALA A 53 7.21 13.99 14.64
N LYS A 54 6.14 14.37 15.34
CA LYS A 54 5.97 14.18 16.79
C LYS A 54 5.44 12.78 17.16
N GLY A 55 5.26 11.90 16.19
CA GLY A 55 4.70 10.56 16.35
C GLY A 55 3.19 10.50 16.59
N LYS A 56 2.47 11.63 16.45
CA LYS A 56 1.00 11.65 16.48
C LYS A 56 0.44 11.33 15.10
N LEU A 57 -0.77 10.79 15.04
CA LEU A 57 -1.50 10.63 13.78
C LEU A 57 -1.68 11.97 13.07
N ALA A 58 -1.66 11.95 11.74
CA ALA A 58 -2.01 13.11 10.94
C ALA A 58 -3.53 13.36 10.98
N PRO A 59 -4.01 14.61 10.77
CA PRO A 59 -5.43 14.94 10.82
C PRO A 59 -6.32 14.10 9.91
N ARG A 60 -5.83 13.71 8.73
CA ARG A 60 -6.56 12.83 7.80
C ARG A 60 -6.88 11.44 8.37
N TYR A 61 -6.14 11.02 9.39
CA TYR A 61 -6.30 9.75 10.10
C TYR A 61 -6.84 9.95 11.52
N GLY A 62 -7.49 11.10 11.79
CA GLY A 62 -8.11 11.40 13.08
C GLY A 62 -7.18 11.95 14.16
N GLY A 63 -5.96 12.37 13.79
CA GLY A 63 -5.05 13.02 14.72
C GLY A 63 -5.40 14.50 14.96
N SER A 64 -5.43 14.92 16.22
CA SER A 64 -5.52 16.33 16.57
C SER A 64 -4.15 16.97 16.40
N GLY A 65 -4.00 17.86 15.41
CA GLY A 65 -2.79 18.64 15.16
C GLY A 65 -2.37 19.48 16.36
#